data_AF-A0A5C4THI9-F1
#
_entry.id   AF-A0A5C4THI9-F1
#
_cell.length_a   1.000
_cell.length_b   1.000
_cell.length_c   1.000
_cell.angle_alpha   90.00
_cell.angle_beta   90.00
_cell.angle_gamma   90.00
#
_symmetry.space_group_name_H-M   'P 1'
#
loop_
_entity.id
_entity.type
_entity.pdbx_description
1 polymer ?
#
loop_
_entity_poly.entity_id
_entity_poly.type
_entity_poly.pdbx_seq_one_letter_code
_entity_poly.pdbx_strand_id
1 'polypeptide(L)' 'MSFVAPVFYSLNKSPLLIKVISGFNPLTCQIQAIRSIVFGHFSSFYIGISLGLTIITVIVSNVIINKLNISLT' A
#
# COMPACT_ATOMS: atom_id res chain seq x y z
N MET A 1 2.40 -11.47 -5.63
CA MET A 1 1.69 -10.37 -4.94
C MET A 1 1.32 -9.18 -5.85
N SER A 2 2.10 -8.86 -6.90
CA SER A 2 1.78 -7.72 -7.79
C SER A 2 0.40 -7.82 -8.49
N PHE A 3 -0.02 -9.03 -8.88
CA PHE A 3 -1.32 -9.29 -9.51
C PHE A 3 -2.53 -9.26 -8.55
N VAL A 4 -2.30 -9.11 -7.25
CA VAL A 4 -3.37 -9.06 -6.23
C VAL A 4 -3.92 -7.64 -6.10
N ALA A 5 -3.21 -6.62 -6.55
CA ALA A 5 -3.75 -5.27 -6.60
C ALA A 5 -4.78 -5.16 -7.75
N PRO A 6 -5.92 -4.46 -7.56
CA PRO A 6 -6.98 -4.27 -8.55
C PRO A 6 -6.57 -3.27 -9.64
N VAL A 7 -5.42 -3.50 -10.28
CA VAL A 7 -4.95 -2.74 -11.44
C VAL A 7 -5.74 -3.17 -12.67
N PHE A 8 -5.86 -4.49 -12.87
CA PHE A 8 -6.38 -5.12 -14.08
C PHE A 8 -7.76 -5.77 -13.90
N TYR A 9 -8.35 -5.71 -12.70
CA TYR A 9 -9.64 -6.35 -12.40
C TYR A 9 -10.50 -5.48 -11.49
N SER A 10 -11.82 -5.61 -11.62
CA SER A 10 -12.77 -4.90 -10.75
C SER A 10 -12.90 -5.63 -9.42
N LEU A 11 -12.40 -5.00 -8.34
CA LEU A 11 -12.43 -5.55 -6.99
C LEU A 11 -13.87 -5.87 -6.53
N ASN A 12 -14.88 -5.14 -7.02
CA ASN A 12 -16.29 -5.39 -6.73
C ASN A 12 -16.82 -6.72 -7.30
N LYS A 13 -16.34 -7.14 -8.47
CA LYS A 13 -16.72 -8.40 -9.13
C LYS A 13 -15.83 -9.59 -8.75
N SER A 14 -14.82 -9.37 -7.91
CA SER A 14 -13.85 -10.41 -7.53
C SER A 14 -14.39 -11.30 -6.40
N PRO A 15 -14.04 -12.61 -6.40
CA PRO A 15 -14.43 -13.54 -5.34
C PRO A 15 -13.90 -13.10 -3.97
N LEU A 16 -14.63 -13.49 -2.91
CA LEU A 16 -14.44 -13.04 -1.52
C LEU A 16 -13.00 -13.21 -1.02
N LEU A 17 -12.35 -14.31 -1.40
CA LEU A 17 -10.95 -14.58 -1.06
C LEU A 17 -10.00 -13.51 -1.62
N ILE A 18 -10.19 -13.09 -2.87
CA ILE A 18 -9.38 -12.07 -3.52
C ILE A 18 -9.64 -10.69 -2.90
N LYS A 19 -10.90 -10.40 -2.53
CA LYS A 19 -11.23 -9.15 -1.81
C LYS A 19 -10.46 -9.04 -0.49
N VAL A 20 -10.44 -10.11 0.32
CA VAL A 20 -9.70 -10.11 1.60
C VAL A 20 -8.20 -9.93 1.38
N ILE A 21 -7.60 -10.74 0.51
CA ILE A 21 -6.13 -10.68 0.27
C ILE A 21 -5.74 -9.33 -0.35
N SER A 22 -6.59 -8.77 -1.22
CA SER A 22 -6.37 -7.44 -1.80
C SER A 22 -6.43 -6.33 -0.75
N GLY A 23 -7.27 -6.44 0.28
CA GLY A 23 -7.35 -5.45 1.36
C GLY A 23 -6.08 -5.37 2.22
N PHE A 24 -5.38 -6.50 2.38
CA PHE A 24 -4.07 -6.54 3.07
C PHE A 24 -2.90 -6.07 2.19
N ASN A 25 -3.10 -5.95 0.87
CA ASN A 25 -2.03 -5.56 -0.02
C ASN A 25 -1.86 -4.04 -0.04
N PRO A 26 -0.71 -3.49 0.38
CA PRO A 26 -0.48 -2.04 0.41
C PRO A 26 -0.61 -1.38 -0.97
N LEU A 27 -0.31 -2.10 -2.05
CA LEU A 27 -0.48 -1.62 -3.42
C LEU A 27 -1.96 -1.40 -3.78
N THR A 28 -2.88 -2.17 -3.20
CA THR A 28 -4.32 -1.97 -3.38
C THR A 28 -4.79 -0.64 -2.79
N CYS A 29 -4.31 -0.30 -1.60
CA CYS A 29 -4.61 0.98 -0.96
C CYS A 29 -4.07 2.15 -1.77
N GLN A 30 -2.83 2.04 -2.29
CA GLN A 30 -2.23 3.09 -3.12
C GLN A 30 -3.03 3.31 -4.42
N ILE A 31 -3.43 2.23 -5.09
CA ILE A 31 -4.23 2.35 -6.34
C ILE A 31 -5.63 2.88 -6.06
N GLN A 32 -6.27 2.48 -4.96
CA GLN A 32 -7.56 3.05 -4.58
C GLN A 32 -7.43 4.54 -4.26
N ALA A 33 -6.37 4.99 -3.60
CA ALA A 33 -6.09 6.40 -3.34
C ALA A 33 -5.88 7.19 -4.63
N ILE A 34 -5.05 6.69 -5.56
CA ILE A 34 -4.84 7.31 -6.88
C ILE A 34 -6.18 7.38 -7.64
N ARG A 35 -6.96 6.29 -7.64
CA ARG A 35 -8.27 6.22 -8.30
C ARG A 35 -9.26 7.20 -7.67
N SER A 36 -9.27 7.34 -6.35
CA SER A 36 -10.09 8.29 -5.58
C SER A 36 -9.75 9.74 -5.94
N ILE A 37 -8.46 10.06 -6.10
CA ILE A 37 -7.99 11.38 -6.56
C ILE A 37 -8.43 11.64 -8.01
N VAL A 38 -8.25 10.67 -8.91
CA VAL A 38 -8.61 10.79 -10.33
C VAL A 38 -10.11 10.97 -10.54
N PHE A 39 -10.94 10.29 -9.75
CA PHE A 39 -12.40 10.42 -9.82
C PHE A 39 -12.98 11.56 -8.94
N GLY A 40 -12.13 12.40 -8.33
CA GLY A 40 -12.57 13.58 -7.57
C GLY A 40 -13.23 13.28 -6.21
N HIS A 41 -13.25 12.01 -5.78
CA HIS A 41 -13.77 11.59 -4.48
C HIS A 41 -12.63 11.62 -3.45
N PHE A 42 -12.17 12.82 -3.09
CA PHE A 42 -11.08 13.00 -2.12
C PHE A 42 -11.50 12.54 -0.73
N SER A 43 -11.00 11.40 -0.30
CA SER A 43 -11.15 10.95 1.09
C SER A 43 -9.83 11.13 1.82
N SER A 44 -9.76 12.17 2.65
CA SER A 44 -8.59 12.52 3.49
C SER A 44 -8.11 11.36 4.36
N PHE A 45 -8.97 10.39 4.64
CA PHE A 45 -8.64 9.16 5.35
C PHE A 45 -7.56 8.32 4.64
N TYR A 46 -7.69 8.10 3.32
CA TYR A 46 -6.70 7.30 2.56
C TYR A 46 -5.37 8.02 2.40
N ILE A 47 -5.39 9.35 2.31
CA ILE A 47 -4.18 10.18 2.25
C ILE A 47 -3.41 10.07 3.57
N GLY A 48 -4.10 10.15 4.71
CA GLY A 48 -3.50 9.96 6.02
C GLY A 48 -2.85 8.58 6.19
N ILE A 49 -3.52 7.51 5.77
CA ILE A 49 -2.96 6.15 5.80
C ILE A 49 -1.72 6.04 4.90
N SER A 50 -1.77 6.61 3.70
CA SER A 50 -0.63 6.56 2.77
C SER A 50 0.59 7.27 3.34
N LEU A 51 0.42 8.48 3.90
CA LEU A 51 1.51 9.23 4.53
C LEU A 51 2.10 8.47 5.73
N GLY A 52 1.25 7.90 6.58
CA GLY A 52 1.70 7.08 7.71
C GLY A 52 2.52 5.88 7.26
N LEU A 53 2.09 5.19 6.20
CA LEU A 53 2.80 4.05 5.65
C LEU A 53 4.18 4.44 5.08
N THR A 54 4.28 5.60 4.42
CA THR A 54 5.55 6.14 3.91
C THR A 54 6.52 6.43 5.05
N ILE A 55 6.07 7.04 6.15
CA ILE A 55 6.93 7.32 7.31
C ILE A 55 7.44 6.01 7.93
N ILE A 56 6.55 5.03 8.12
CA ILE A 56 6.91 3.73 8.69
C ILE A 56 7.96 3.03 7.81
N THR A 57 7.77 3.02 6.49
CA THR A 57 8.72 2.39 5.57
C THR A 57 10.09 3.07 5.61
N VAL A 58 10.15 4.40 5.67
CA VAL A 58 11.41 5.13 5.83
C VAL A 58 12.11 4.77 7.15
N ILE A 59 11.39 4.70 8.26
CA ILE A 59 11.96 4.34 9.57
C ILE A 59 12.51 2.91 9.53
N VAL A 60 11.72 1.95 9.05
CA VAL A 60 12.13 0.54 8.95
C VAL A 60 13.36 0.39 8.05
N SER A 61 13.37 1.04 6.89
CA SER A 61 14.54 1.03 5.99
C SER A 61 15.79 1.57 6.67
N ASN A 62 15.69 2.69 7.41
CA ASN A 62 16.83 3.24 8.15
C ASN A 62 17.34 2.29 9.25
N VAL A 63 16.43 1.63 9.99
CA VAL A 63 16.81 0.65 11.03
C VAL A 63 17.54 -0.55 10.42
N ILE A 64 17.06 -1.07 9.28
CA ILE A 64 17.67 -2.20 8.58
C ILE A 64 19.06 -1.83 8.06
N ILE A 65 19.19 -0.66 7.42
CA ILE A 65 20.48 -0.17 6.90
C ILE A 65 21.50 0.01 8.03
N ASN A 66 21.10 0.60 9.16
CA ASN A 66 21.99 0.75 10.30
C ASN A 66 22.44 -0.62 10.86
N LYS A 67 21.54 -1.59 10.99
CA LYS A 67 21.92 -2.95 11.44
C LYS A 67 22.86 -3.66 10.47
N LEU A 68 22.69 -3.47 9.16
CA LEU A 68 23.58 -4.03 8.14
C LEU A 68 24.98 -3.40 8.21
N ASN A 69 25.06 -2.08 8.40
CA ASN A 69 26.34 -1.37 8.48
C ASN A 69 27.15 -1.77 9.73
N ILE A 70 26.48 -2.01 10.87
CA ILE A 70 27.12 -2.47 12.11
C ILE A 70 27.61 -3.93 12.00
N SER A 71 27.04 -4.74 11.10
CA SER A 71 27.46 -6.14 10.90
C SER A 71 28.61 -6.30 9.89
N LEU A 72 29.00 -5.22 9.20
CA LEU A 72 30.05 -5.20 8.17
C LEU A 72 31.35 -4.53 8.65
N THR A 73 31.43 -4.15 9.93
CA THR A 73 32.64 -3.65 10.60
C THR A 73 33.09 -4.68 11.63
#